data_AF-A0A223VBI1-F1
#
_entry.id   AF-A0A223VBI1-F1
#
_cell.length_a   1.000
_cell.length_b   1.000
_cell.length_c   1.000
_cell.angle_alpha   90.00
_cell.angle_beta   90.00
_cell.angle_gamma   90.00
#
_symmetry.space_group_name_H-M   'P 1'
#
loop_
_entity.id
_entity.type
_entity.pdbx_description
1 polymer ?
#
loop_
_entity_poly.entity_id
_entity_poly.type
_entity_poly.pdbx_seq_one_letter_code
_entity_poly.pdbx_strand_id
1 'polypeptide(L)'
;MAAQIPVTDAATNASVGMVNSQLMNINIQLKAVNKNLGRLINLMEKNNNETSKSRKILKEELDAKKSSPDYVMKSTDVNMTMDLKDKILEAYRSSKNSIQKWKHLEQDEIQEFAGYTANAILEAKNLFKQCNGIIKTKSIILPEERLKKVSGINSKLEQLLDGLIAYNNKLSQINAFREAKLSLINMNKE
;
A
#
# COMPACT_ATOMS: atom_id res chain seq x y z
N MET A 1 74.45 79.55 -1.90
CA MET A 1 73.05 79.59 -1.44
C MET A 1 72.24 78.68 -2.35
N ALA A 2 72.02 77.44 -1.94
CA ALA A 2 71.20 76.49 -2.69
C ALA A 2 69.78 76.53 -2.11
N ALA A 3 68.78 76.81 -2.95
CA ALA A 3 67.39 76.81 -2.57
C ALA A 3 66.95 75.38 -2.25
N GLN A 4 66.55 75.15 -0.99
CA GLN A 4 66.01 73.89 -0.52
C GLN A 4 64.56 73.78 -0.99
N ILE A 5 64.35 73.14 -2.15
CA ILE A 5 63.02 72.74 -2.61
C ILE A 5 62.51 71.62 -1.65
N PRO A 6 61.25 71.67 -1.19
CA PRO A 6 60.83 71.01 0.04
C PRO A 6 60.79 69.48 -0.11
N VAL A 7 61.67 68.79 0.62
CA VAL A 7 61.65 67.32 0.83
C VAL A 7 60.33 66.82 1.44
N THR A 8 59.57 67.71 2.08
CA THR A 8 58.24 67.45 2.62
C THR A 8 57.19 67.20 1.53
N ASP A 9 57.35 67.80 0.35
CA ASP A 9 56.39 67.66 -0.75
C ASP A 9 56.63 66.35 -1.52
N ALA A 10 57.90 65.98 -1.76
CA ALA A 10 58.26 64.71 -2.40
C ALA A 10 57.91 63.48 -1.53
N ALA A 11 58.14 63.53 -0.22
CA ALA A 11 57.81 62.44 0.70
C ALA A 11 56.29 62.29 0.88
N THR A 12 55.56 63.41 0.96
CA THR A 12 54.08 63.41 0.97
C THR A 12 53.53 62.88 -0.35
N ASN A 13 54.05 63.31 -1.50
CA ASN A 13 53.60 62.83 -2.82
C ASN A 13 53.92 61.35 -3.05
N ALA A 14 55.08 60.86 -2.58
CA ALA A 14 55.40 59.43 -2.61
C ALA A 14 54.46 58.61 -1.71
N SER A 15 54.12 59.14 -0.53
CA SER A 15 53.16 58.52 0.40
C SER A 15 51.74 58.49 -0.17
N VAL A 16 51.30 59.57 -0.82
CA VAL A 16 50.02 59.64 -1.55
C VAL A 16 50.00 58.66 -2.73
N GLY A 17 51.11 58.55 -3.47
CA GLY A 17 51.25 57.56 -4.54
C GLY A 17 51.15 56.11 -4.06
N MET A 18 51.78 55.79 -2.92
CA MET A 18 51.66 54.47 -2.28
C MET A 18 50.23 54.18 -1.82
N VAL A 19 49.56 55.15 -1.19
CA VAL A 19 48.17 55.01 -0.74
C VAL A 19 47.23 54.83 -1.95
N ASN A 20 47.44 55.56 -3.04
CA ASN A 20 46.65 55.40 -4.28
C ASN A 20 46.86 54.02 -4.91
N SER A 21 48.09 53.49 -4.91
CA SER A 21 48.39 52.14 -5.39
C SER A 21 47.72 51.07 -4.51
N GLN A 22 47.74 51.24 -3.19
CA GLN A 22 47.01 50.37 -2.26
C GLN A 22 45.49 50.42 -2.48
N LEU A 23 44.92 51.62 -2.62
CA LEU A 23 43.50 51.82 -2.96
C LEU A 23 43.12 51.16 -4.29
N MET A 24 43.98 51.27 -5.31
CA MET A 24 43.78 50.65 -6.61
C MET A 24 43.78 49.11 -6.49
N ASN A 25 44.73 48.54 -5.75
CA ASN A 25 44.80 47.10 -5.49
C ASN A 25 43.57 46.60 -4.72
N ILE A 26 43.14 47.34 -3.70
CA ILE A 26 41.90 47.04 -2.95
C ILE A 26 40.69 47.07 -3.89
N ASN A 27 40.58 48.06 -4.77
CA ASN A 27 39.47 48.15 -5.73
C ASN A 27 39.46 46.97 -6.72
N ILE A 28 40.63 46.53 -7.19
CA ILE A 28 40.76 45.34 -8.06
C ILE A 28 40.30 44.09 -7.31
N GLN A 29 40.74 43.91 -6.06
CA GLN A 29 40.33 42.78 -5.22
C GLN A 29 38.82 42.81 -4.95
N LEU A 30 38.24 43.98 -4.65
CA LEU A 30 36.80 44.15 -4.45
C LEU A 30 36.00 43.79 -5.70
N LYS A 31 36.44 44.20 -6.90
CA LYS A 31 35.80 43.81 -8.16
C LYS A 31 35.85 42.30 -8.39
N ALA A 32 36.97 41.66 -8.07
CA ALA A 32 37.10 40.20 -8.18
C ALA A 32 36.18 39.47 -7.18
N VAL A 33 36.13 39.92 -5.93
CA VAL A 33 35.21 39.40 -4.90
C VAL A 33 33.76 39.56 -5.34
N ASN A 34 33.36 40.72 -5.84
CA ASN A 34 31.99 40.96 -6.30
C ASN A 34 31.58 40.03 -7.46
N LYS A 35 32.49 39.81 -8.42
CA LYS A 35 32.28 38.84 -9.52
C LYS A 35 32.12 37.41 -8.99
N ASN A 36 32.91 37.02 -7.99
CA ASN A 36 32.84 35.70 -7.39
C ASN A 36 31.56 35.51 -6.55
N LEU A 37 31.11 36.54 -5.83
CA LEU A 37 29.83 36.53 -5.12
C LEU A 37 28.65 36.37 -6.08
N GLY A 38 28.63 37.08 -7.20
CA GLY A 38 27.61 36.90 -8.24
C GLY A 38 27.57 35.47 -8.80
N ARG A 39 28.75 34.85 -9.01
CA ARG A 39 28.85 33.43 -9.40
C ARG A 39 28.33 32.49 -8.31
N LEU A 40 28.66 32.76 -7.04
CA LEU A 40 28.20 31.96 -5.91
C LEU A 40 26.67 32.00 -5.79
N ILE A 41 26.05 33.19 -5.91
CA ILE A 41 24.60 33.35 -5.88
C ILE A 41 23.95 32.50 -6.98
N ASN A 42 24.44 32.57 -8.21
CA ASN A 42 23.91 31.75 -9.32
C ASN A 42 24.05 30.25 -9.06
N LEU A 43 25.17 29.81 -8.46
CA LEU A 43 25.37 28.40 -8.09
C LEU A 43 24.43 27.98 -6.96
N MET A 44 24.20 28.84 -5.97
CA MET A 44 23.25 28.59 -4.88
C MET A 44 21.80 28.52 -5.39
N GLU A 45 21.40 29.41 -6.28
CA GLU A 45 20.08 29.37 -6.94
C GLU A 45 19.90 28.09 -7.75
N LYS A 46 20.90 27.71 -8.55
CA LYS A 46 20.90 26.45 -9.31
C LYS A 46 20.79 25.25 -8.37
N ASN A 47 21.58 25.21 -7.29
CA ASN A 47 21.56 24.12 -6.32
C ASN A 47 20.18 24.00 -5.63
N ASN A 48 19.59 25.13 -5.25
CA ASN A 48 18.27 25.15 -4.62
C ASN A 48 17.18 24.65 -5.57
N ASN A 49 17.24 25.06 -6.84
CA ASN A 49 16.33 24.59 -7.89
C ASN A 49 16.46 23.07 -8.14
N GLU A 50 17.69 22.56 -8.28
CA GLU A 50 17.92 21.12 -8.44
C GLU A 50 17.46 20.32 -7.20
N THR A 51 17.71 20.83 -6.00
CA THR A 51 17.24 20.21 -4.75
C THR A 51 15.70 20.15 -4.68
N SER A 52 15.02 21.18 -5.17
CA SER A 52 13.55 21.22 -5.25
C SER A 52 13.01 20.20 -6.25
N LYS A 53 13.63 20.11 -7.44
CA LYS A 53 13.29 19.09 -8.46
C LYS A 53 13.49 17.67 -7.93
N SER A 54 14.64 17.38 -7.33
CA SER A 54 14.93 16.06 -6.75
C SER A 54 13.92 15.69 -5.68
N ARG A 55 13.51 16.64 -4.82
CA ARG A 55 12.44 16.39 -3.84
C ARG A 55 11.10 16.05 -4.49
N LYS A 56 10.73 16.71 -5.59
CA LYS A 56 9.50 16.39 -6.34
C LYS A 56 9.58 14.99 -6.96
N ILE A 57 10.68 14.66 -7.62
CA ILE A 57 10.91 13.33 -8.22
C ILE A 57 10.82 12.24 -7.15
N LEU A 58 11.51 12.41 -6.02
CA LEU A 58 11.47 11.46 -4.91
C LEU A 58 10.06 11.32 -4.33
N LYS A 59 9.29 12.41 -4.26
CA LYS A 59 7.89 12.36 -3.82
C LYS A 59 7.01 11.60 -4.81
N GLU A 60 7.17 11.84 -6.11
CA GLU A 60 6.44 11.15 -7.17
C GLU A 60 6.78 9.65 -7.20
N GLU A 61 8.06 9.29 -7.11
CA GLU A 61 8.50 7.89 -7.01
C GLU A 61 7.95 7.22 -5.75
N LEU A 62 7.97 7.92 -4.61
CA LEU A 62 7.43 7.41 -3.35
C LEU A 62 5.92 7.20 -3.44
N ASP A 63 5.19 8.12 -4.06
CA ASP A 63 3.74 8.00 -4.22
C ASP A 63 3.37 6.91 -5.24
N ALA A 64 4.16 6.73 -6.31
CA ALA A 64 4.03 5.61 -7.24
C ALA A 64 4.31 4.25 -6.56
N LYS A 65 5.32 4.17 -5.68
CA LYS A 65 5.61 2.96 -4.88
C LYS A 65 4.53 2.65 -3.85
N LYS A 66 3.78 3.65 -3.39
CA LYS A 66 2.66 3.44 -2.44
C LYS A 66 1.43 2.83 -3.12
N SER A 67 1.15 3.19 -4.37
CA SER A 67 0.03 2.59 -5.11
C SER A 67 0.37 1.16 -5.51
N SER A 68 -0.56 0.23 -5.28
CA SER A 68 -0.45 -1.12 -5.82
C SER A 68 -0.42 -1.04 -7.36
N PRO A 69 0.56 -1.67 -8.03
CA PRO A 69 0.58 -1.73 -9.48
C PRO A 69 -0.69 -2.37 -10.05
N ASP A 70 -1.09 -1.97 -11.26
CA ASP A 70 -2.30 -2.51 -11.93
C ASP A 70 -2.27 -4.04 -12.08
N TYR A 71 -1.08 -4.62 -12.27
CA TYR A 71 -0.92 -6.07 -12.38
C TYR A 71 -1.23 -6.81 -11.06
N VAL A 72 -1.09 -6.15 -9.90
CA VAL A 72 -1.49 -6.72 -8.60
C VAL A 72 -3.01 -6.73 -8.48
N MET A 73 -3.69 -5.68 -8.95
CA MET A 73 -5.15 -5.61 -8.94
C MET A 73 -5.79 -6.62 -9.91
N LYS A 74 -5.11 -6.95 -11.00
CA LYS A 74 -5.53 -7.93 -12.00
C LYS A 74 -4.93 -9.33 -11.78
N SER A 75 -4.27 -9.56 -10.64
CA SER A 75 -3.57 -10.81 -10.41
C SER A 75 -4.54 -11.98 -10.25
N THR A 76 -4.04 -13.19 -10.56
CA THR A 76 -4.79 -14.43 -10.35
C THR A 76 -5.28 -14.55 -8.91
N ASP A 77 -4.48 -14.17 -7.93
CA ASP A 77 -4.86 -14.22 -6.51
C ASP A 77 -6.05 -13.31 -6.18
N VAL A 78 -6.09 -12.09 -6.73
CA VAL A 78 -7.19 -11.16 -6.48
C VAL A 78 -8.47 -11.61 -7.18
N ASN A 79 -8.36 -12.14 -8.40
CA ASN A 79 -9.51 -12.72 -9.10
C ASN A 79 -10.05 -13.94 -8.36
N MET A 80 -9.17 -14.81 -7.89
CA MET A 80 -9.53 -15.97 -7.08
C MET A 80 -10.27 -15.58 -5.79
N THR A 81 -9.89 -14.47 -5.14
CA THR A 81 -10.67 -13.91 -4.03
C THR A 81 -12.11 -13.65 -4.47
N MET A 82 -12.33 -12.98 -5.61
CA MET A 82 -13.69 -12.70 -6.10
C MET A 82 -14.46 -13.98 -6.44
N ASP A 83 -13.82 -14.96 -7.07
CA ASP A 83 -14.45 -16.24 -7.39
C ASP A 83 -14.86 -17.00 -6.12
N LEU A 84 -14.01 -17.00 -5.09
CA LEU A 84 -14.32 -17.64 -3.79
C LEU A 84 -15.48 -16.96 -3.09
N LYS A 85 -15.63 -15.63 -3.22
CA LYS A 85 -16.78 -14.90 -2.70
C LYS A 85 -18.08 -15.44 -3.28
N ASP A 86 -18.13 -15.59 -4.59
CA ASP A 86 -19.33 -15.99 -5.30
C ASP A 86 -19.64 -17.46 -4.99
N LYS A 87 -18.62 -18.33 -4.96
CA LYS A 87 -18.77 -19.74 -4.54
C LYS A 87 -19.28 -19.91 -3.11
N ILE A 88 -18.78 -19.12 -2.15
CA ILE A 88 -19.25 -19.17 -0.76
C ILE A 88 -20.73 -18.73 -0.67
N LEU A 89 -21.11 -17.68 -1.39
CA LEU A 89 -22.50 -17.24 -1.44
C LEU A 89 -23.43 -18.26 -2.11
N GLU A 90 -22.95 -18.91 -3.17
CA GLU A 90 -23.69 -19.97 -3.85
C GLU A 90 -23.85 -21.20 -2.96
N ALA A 91 -22.77 -21.66 -2.31
CA ALA A 91 -22.81 -22.75 -1.35
C ALA A 91 -23.81 -22.46 -0.23
N TYR A 92 -23.78 -21.26 0.34
CA TYR A 92 -24.75 -20.83 1.35
C TYR A 92 -26.21 -20.90 0.85
N ARG A 93 -26.48 -20.34 -0.33
CA ARG A 93 -27.83 -20.36 -0.93
C ARG A 93 -28.31 -21.77 -1.20
N SER A 94 -27.44 -22.62 -1.75
CA SER A 94 -27.72 -24.02 -2.05
C SER A 94 -28.03 -24.82 -0.79
N SER A 95 -27.21 -24.68 0.25
CA SER A 95 -27.41 -25.37 1.51
C SER A 95 -28.68 -24.90 2.23
N LYS A 96 -28.97 -23.59 2.22
CA LYS A 96 -30.23 -23.05 2.76
C LYS A 96 -31.45 -23.65 2.05
N ASN A 97 -31.42 -23.73 0.73
CA ASN A 97 -32.51 -24.34 -0.05
C ASN A 97 -32.65 -25.84 0.22
N SER A 98 -31.54 -26.54 0.45
CA SER A 98 -31.53 -27.98 0.72
C SER A 98 -32.11 -28.30 2.09
N ILE A 99 -31.73 -27.54 3.12
CA ILE A 99 -32.22 -27.73 4.48
C ILE A 99 -33.72 -27.48 4.61
N GLN A 100 -34.26 -26.52 3.86
CA GLN A 100 -35.71 -26.31 3.80
C GLN A 100 -36.47 -27.51 3.21
N LYS A 101 -35.80 -28.36 2.42
CA LYS A 101 -36.40 -29.55 1.80
C LYS A 101 -36.23 -30.82 2.64
N TRP A 102 -35.22 -30.87 3.51
CA TRP A 102 -34.91 -32.03 4.33
C TRP A 102 -35.90 -32.16 5.48
N LYS A 103 -36.78 -33.16 5.38
CA LYS A 103 -37.89 -33.37 6.32
C LYS A 103 -37.50 -34.16 7.57
N HIS A 104 -36.34 -34.79 7.57
CA HIS A 104 -35.90 -35.70 8.64
C HIS A 104 -34.77 -35.12 9.49
N LEU A 105 -34.53 -33.81 9.37
CA LEU A 105 -33.64 -33.10 10.28
C LEU A 105 -34.38 -32.64 11.54
N GLU A 106 -33.66 -32.65 12.64
CA GLU A 106 -34.12 -32.13 13.92
C GLU A 106 -33.94 -30.60 13.97
N GLN A 107 -34.73 -29.93 14.80
CA GLN A 107 -34.75 -28.47 14.84
C GLN A 107 -33.43 -27.88 15.34
N ASP A 108 -32.77 -28.56 16.27
CA ASP A 108 -31.45 -28.21 16.80
C ASP A 108 -30.37 -28.31 15.71
N GLU A 109 -30.38 -29.34 14.86
CA GLU A 109 -29.45 -29.49 13.73
C GLU A 109 -29.61 -28.35 12.70
N ILE A 110 -30.86 -27.95 12.43
CA ILE A 110 -31.16 -26.81 11.54
C ILE A 110 -30.65 -25.50 12.16
N GLN A 111 -30.82 -25.33 13.47
CA GLN A 111 -30.38 -24.14 14.19
C GLN A 111 -28.84 -24.06 14.30
N GLU A 112 -28.18 -25.19 14.57
CA GLU A 112 -26.72 -25.32 14.57
C GLU A 112 -26.16 -24.94 13.19
N PHE A 113 -26.80 -25.41 12.12
CA PHE A 113 -26.46 -25.02 10.76
C PHE A 113 -26.65 -23.55 10.46
N ALA A 114 -27.77 -22.97 10.87
CA ALA A 114 -28.00 -21.54 10.71
C ALA A 114 -26.90 -20.72 11.43
N GLY A 115 -26.50 -21.15 12.63
CA GLY A 115 -25.41 -20.52 13.38
C GLY A 115 -24.04 -20.66 12.69
N TYR A 116 -23.69 -21.89 12.29
CA TYR A 116 -22.43 -22.18 11.59
C TYR A 116 -22.30 -21.36 10.29
N THR A 117 -23.35 -21.36 9.47
CA THR A 117 -23.35 -20.62 8.21
C THR A 117 -23.33 -19.11 8.40
N ALA A 118 -24.05 -18.56 9.39
CA ALA A 118 -24.00 -17.15 9.70
C ALA A 118 -22.58 -16.70 10.09
N ASN A 119 -21.90 -17.50 10.91
CA ASN A 119 -20.52 -17.25 11.31
C ASN A 119 -19.56 -17.32 10.11
N ALA A 120 -19.68 -18.36 9.28
CA ALA A 120 -18.85 -18.52 8.08
C ALA A 120 -19.00 -17.34 7.10
N ILE A 121 -20.22 -16.82 6.91
CA ILE A 121 -20.48 -15.65 6.06
C ILE A 121 -19.89 -14.37 6.67
N LEU A 122 -19.99 -14.20 7.99
CA LEU A 122 -19.37 -13.08 8.69
C LEU A 122 -17.84 -13.11 8.57
N GLU A 123 -17.25 -14.28 8.72
CA GLU A 123 -15.80 -14.48 8.59
C GLU A 123 -15.34 -14.21 7.16
N ALA A 124 -16.04 -14.76 6.16
CA ALA A 124 -15.77 -14.50 4.75
C ALA A 124 -15.84 -12.99 4.44
N LYS A 125 -16.88 -12.28 4.92
CA LYS A 125 -17.00 -10.82 4.78
C LYS A 125 -15.79 -10.08 5.36
N ASN A 126 -15.32 -10.49 6.54
CA ASN A 126 -14.15 -9.88 7.19
C ASN A 126 -12.87 -10.14 6.39
N LEU A 127 -12.69 -11.35 5.85
CA LEU A 127 -11.58 -11.69 4.97
C LEU A 127 -11.59 -10.88 3.66
N PHE A 128 -12.76 -10.69 3.04
CA PHE A 128 -12.89 -9.82 1.87
C PHE A 128 -12.52 -8.37 2.16
N LYS A 129 -12.97 -7.86 3.32
CA LYS A 129 -12.61 -6.51 3.76
C LYS A 129 -11.10 -6.37 3.97
N GLN A 130 -10.46 -7.39 4.54
CA GLN A 130 -9.00 -7.43 4.72
C GLN A 130 -8.27 -7.46 3.37
N CYS A 131 -8.70 -8.30 2.42
CA CYS A 131 -8.12 -8.36 1.07
C CYS A 131 -8.20 -7.01 0.36
N ASN A 132 -9.40 -6.40 0.34
CA ASN A 132 -9.60 -5.07 -0.23
C ASN A 132 -8.75 -4.00 0.50
N GLY A 133 -8.57 -4.12 1.81
CA GLY A 133 -7.66 -3.28 2.59
C GLY A 133 -6.20 -3.43 2.15
N ILE A 134 -5.71 -4.67 2.01
CA ILE A 134 -4.33 -4.96 1.57
C ILE A 134 -4.07 -4.42 0.16
N ILE A 135 -5.02 -4.58 -0.75
CA ILE A 135 -4.88 -4.12 -2.14
C ILE A 135 -4.90 -2.59 -2.21
N LYS A 136 -5.75 -1.92 -1.43
CA LYS A 136 -5.93 -0.46 -1.47
C LYS A 136 -4.99 0.33 -0.57
N THR A 137 -4.31 -0.32 0.38
CA THR A 137 -3.41 0.36 1.31
C THR A 137 -2.27 1.01 0.54
N LYS A 138 -2.11 2.33 0.71
CA LYS A 138 -0.98 3.08 0.15
C LYS A 138 0.24 2.90 1.05
N SER A 139 1.06 1.88 0.80
CA SER A 139 2.23 1.55 1.61
C SER A 139 3.37 1.01 0.75
N ILE A 140 4.59 1.19 1.22
CA ILE A 140 5.82 0.65 0.62
C ILE A 140 5.91 -0.86 0.95
N ILE A 141 4.83 -1.60 0.70
CA ILE A 141 4.82 -3.06 0.75
C ILE A 141 5.12 -3.52 -0.66
N LEU A 142 6.10 -4.42 -0.79
CA LEU A 142 6.45 -5.02 -2.07
C LEU A 142 5.20 -5.69 -2.69
N PRO A 143 4.96 -5.53 -4.00
CA PRO A 143 3.86 -6.19 -4.70
C PRO A 143 3.75 -7.69 -4.40
N GLU A 144 4.88 -8.38 -4.30
CA GLU A 144 4.97 -9.81 -4.03
C GLU A 144 4.48 -10.14 -2.61
N GLU A 145 4.84 -9.32 -1.62
CA GLU A 145 4.34 -9.48 -0.25
C GLU A 145 2.84 -9.21 -0.15
N ARG A 146 2.31 -8.28 -0.95
CA ARG A 146 0.86 -8.06 -1.05
C ARG A 146 0.16 -9.30 -1.59
N LEU A 147 0.66 -9.86 -2.69
CA LEU A 147 0.11 -11.07 -3.28
C LEU A 147 0.19 -12.26 -2.32
N LYS A 148 1.31 -12.44 -1.60
CA LYS A 148 1.42 -13.48 -0.57
C LYS A 148 0.37 -13.35 0.53
N LYS A 149 0.06 -12.12 0.96
CA LYS A 149 -1.01 -11.88 1.94
C LYS A 149 -2.39 -12.17 1.36
N VAL A 150 -2.65 -11.83 0.10
CA VAL A 150 -3.91 -12.15 -0.60
C VAL A 150 -4.05 -13.67 -0.75
N SER A 151 -3.00 -14.37 -1.16
CA SER A 151 -2.97 -15.83 -1.25
C SER A 151 -3.29 -16.50 0.10
N GLY A 152 -2.71 -15.99 1.20
CA GLY A 152 -3.07 -16.46 2.55
C GLY A 152 -4.53 -16.19 2.95
N ILE A 153 -5.17 -15.17 2.38
CA ILE A 153 -6.62 -14.94 2.53
C ILE A 153 -7.42 -15.94 1.69
N ASN A 154 -6.98 -16.22 0.46
CA ASN A 154 -7.62 -17.20 -0.41
C ASN A 154 -7.67 -18.57 0.26
N SER A 155 -6.56 -19.04 0.86
CA SER A 155 -6.54 -20.33 1.58
C SER A 155 -7.55 -20.39 2.74
N LYS A 156 -7.79 -19.27 3.43
CA LYS A 156 -8.81 -19.22 4.51
C LYS A 156 -10.23 -19.23 3.95
N LEU A 157 -10.45 -18.53 2.84
CA LEU A 157 -11.75 -18.54 2.13
C LEU A 157 -12.06 -19.93 1.57
N GLU A 158 -11.07 -20.64 1.04
CA GLU A 158 -11.20 -22.05 0.62
C GLU A 158 -11.58 -22.94 1.80
N GLN A 159 -10.88 -22.84 2.93
CA GLN A 159 -11.22 -23.60 4.14
C GLN A 159 -12.66 -23.34 4.61
N LEU A 160 -13.14 -22.10 4.53
CA LEU A 160 -14.54 -21.77 4.85
C LEU A 160 -15.51 -22.40 3.85
N LEU A 161 -15.20 -22.37 2.55
CA LEU A 161 -16.01 -23.00 1.52
C LEU A 161 -16.09 -24.51 1.72
N ASP A 162 -14.95 -25.17 1.94
CA ASP A 162 -14.86 -26.61 2.18
C ASP A 162 -15.62 -27.00 3.45
N GLY A 163 -15.52 -26.19 4.51
CA GLY A 163 -16.28 -26.38 5.74
C GLY A 163 -17.80 -26.30 5.52
N LEU A 164 -18.26 -25.30 4.76
CA LEU A 164 -19.68 -25.15 4.39
C LEU A 164 -20.20 -26.35 3.59
N ILE A 165 -19.43 -26.83 2.60
CA ILE A 165 -19.78 -27.98 1.78
C ILE A 165 -19.81 -29.25 2.63
N ALA A 166 -18.78 -29.49 3.45
CA ALA A 166 -18.68 -30.66 4.30
C ALA A 166 -19.83 -30.74 5.30
N TYR A 167 -20.19 -29.61 5.91
CA TYR A 167 -21.27 -29.57 6.89
C TYR A 167 -22.64 -29.76 6.24
N ASN A 168 -22.86 -29.20 5.05
CA ASN A 168 -24.07 -29.49 4.26
C ASN A 168 -24.16 -30.98 3.89
N ASN A 169 -23.06 -31.60 3.45
CA ASN A 169 -23.01 -33.02 3.12
C ASN A 169 -23.32 -33.91 4.33
N LYS A 170 -22.82 -33.56 5.52
CA LYS A 170 -23.14 -34.25 6.78
C LYS A 170 -24.65 -34.26 7.04
N LEU A 171 -25.31 -33.10 6.93
CA LEU A 171 -26.76 -33.01 7.13
C LEU A 171 -27.55 -33.79 6.08
N SER A 172 -27.10 -33.76 4.82
CA SER A 172 -27.69 -34.56 3.75
C SER A 172 -27.67 -36.07 4.08
N GLN A 173 -26.56 -36.56 4.62
CA GLN A 173 -26.41 -37.96 5.01
C GLN A 173 -27.31 -38.33 6.20
N ILE A 174 -27.41 -37.45 7.19
CA ILE A 174 -28.30 -37.64 8.34
C ILE A 174 -29.76 -37.73 7.89
N ASN A 175 -30.21 -36.81 7.03
CA ASN A 175 -31.56 -36.82 6.48
C ASN A 175 -31.84 -38.14 5.73
N ALA A 176 -30.94 -38.54 4.83
CA ALA A 176 -31.09 -39.77 4.04
C ALA A 176 -31.11 -41.04 4.91
N PHE A 177 -30.26 -41.10 5.94
CA PHE A 177 -30.23 -42.23 6.87
C PHE A 177 -31.55 -42.37 7.66
N ARG A 178 -32.08 -41.25 8.16
CA ARG A 178 -33.34 -41.25 8.91
C ARG A 178 -34.54 -41.57 8.02
N GLU A 179 -34.55 -41.09 6.77
CA GLU A 179 -35.55 -41.43 5.76
C GLU A 179 -35.56 -42.95 5.47
N ALA A 180 -34.38 -43.54 5.26
CA ALA A 180 -34.23 -44.98 5.02
C ALA A 180 -34.69 -45.80 6.25
N LYS A 181 -34.32 -45.38 7.46
CA LYS A 181 -34.75 -46.03 8.70
C LYS A 181 -36.26 -46.02 8.86
N LEU A 182 -36.92 -44.88 8.61
CA LEU A 182 -38.39 -44.78 8.69
C LEU A 182 -39.08 -45.65 7.63
N SER A 183 -38.52 -45.71 6.42
CA SER A 183 -39.04 -46.54 5.34
C SER A 183 -38.99 -48.04 5.70
N LEU A 184 -37.88 -48.51 6.27
CA LEU A 184 -37.73 -49.89 6.73
C LEU A 184 -38.70 -50.23 7.87
N ILE A 185 -38.89 -49.30 8.82
CA ILE A 185 -39.85 -49.49 9.91
C ILE A 185 -41.27 -49.61 9.38
N ASN A 186 -41.64 -48.83 8.35
CA ASN A 186 -42.97 -48.89 7.74
C ASN A 186 -43.18 -50.18 6.95
N MET A 187 -42.15 -50.67 6.24
CA MET A 187 -42.21 -51.94 5.52
C MET A 187 -42.40 -53.15 6.44
N ASN A 188 -41.83 -53.13 7.66
CA ASN A 188 -41.97 -54.22 8.63
C ASN A 188 -43.30 -54.19 9.41
N LYS A 189 -44.17 -53.20 9.18
CA LYS A 189 -45.48 -53.09 9.82
C LYS A 189 -46.63 -53.56 8.93
N GLU A 190 -46.36 -53.81 7.65
CA GLU A 190 -47.24 -54.52 6.71
C GLU A 190 -46.97 -56.02 6.76
#